data_AF-A0A3R9RMU9-F1
#
_entry.id   AF-A0A3R9RMU9-F1
#
_cell.length_a   1.000
_cell.length_b   1.000
_cell.length_c   1.000
_cell.angle_alpha   90.00
_cell.angle_beta   90.00
_cell.angle_gamma   90.00
#
_symmetry.space_group_name_H-M   'P 1'
#
loop_
_entity.id
_entity.type
_entity.pdbx_description
1 polymer ?
#
loop_
_entity_poly.entity_id
_entity_poly.type
_entity_poly.pdbx_seq_one_letter_code
_entity_poly.pdbx_strand_id
1 'polypeptide(L)' 'IVMKPNKVTAISKEPSVKMYHKTGSTNGFGTYVVFIPKENIGLVMLTNKRIPNEERIKAAYAVLDAIKK' A
#
# COMPACT_ATOMS: atom_id res chain seq x y z
N ILE A 1 5.20 -14.50 41.34
CA ILE A 1 4.84 -15.43 40.23
C ILE A 1 5.59 -14.95 39.00
N VAL A 2 6.58 -15.69 38.52
CA VAL A 2 7.37 -15.31 37.32
C VAL A 2 6.70 -15.94 36.09
N MET A 3 6.27 -15.11 35.14
CA MET A 3 5.67 -15.57 33.89
C MET A 3 6.75 -16.21 33.01
N LYS A 4 6.54 -17.47 32.60
CA LYS A 4 7.43 -18.15 31.66
C LYS A 4 7.18 -17.65 30.24
N PRO A 5 8.22 -17.47 29.41
CA PRO A 5 8.06 -17.03 28.03
C PRO A 5 7.37 -18.11 27.19
N ASN A 6 6.44 -17.69 26.33
CA ASN A 6 5.76 -18.58 25.40
C ASN A 6 6.65 -18.87 24.18
N LYS A 7 6.72 -20.13 23.77
CA LYS A 7 7.55 -20.55 22.63
C LYS A 7 6.92 -20.07 21.32
N VAL A 8 7.63 -19.23 20.57
CA VAL A 8 7.20 -18.76 19.25
C VAL A 8 7.58 -19.81 18.20
N THR A 9 6.59 -20.34 17.50
CA THR A 9 6.79 -21.11 16.27
C THR A 9 6.85 -20.17 15.08
N ALA A 10 7.96 -20.21 14.33
CA ALA A 10 8.09 -19.44 13.11
C ALA A 10 7.12 -19.99 12.06
N ILE A 11 6.14 -19.18 11.66
CA ILE A 11 5.26 -19.51 10.55
C ILE A 11 6.07 -19.25 9.27
N SER A 12 6.64 -20.32 8.70
CA SER A 12 7.16 -20.28 7.33
C SER A 12 5.96 -20.19 6.38
N LYS A 13 5.52 -18.96 6.12
CA LYS A 13 4.58 -18.67 5.04
C LYS A 13 5.42 -18.19 3.87
N GLU A 14 5.36 -18.89 2.75
CA GLU A 14 5.90 -18.36 1.49
C GLU A 14 5.44 -16.91 1.32
N PRO A 15 6.27 -16.02 0.76
CA PRO A 15 5.87 -14.64 0.54
C PRO A 15 4.68 -14.61 -0.43
N SER A 16 3.48 -14.60 0.12
CA SER A 16 2.25 -14.38 -0.65
C SER A 16 2.44 -13.10 -1.44
N VAL A 17 2.08 -13.10 -2.72
CA VAL A 17 2.11 -11.89 -3.55
C VAL A 17 1.30 -10.80 -2.83
N LYS A 18 1.98 -9.74 -2.39
CA LYS A 18 1.41 -8.64 -1.62
C LYS A 18 1.58 -7.34 -2.40
N MET A 19 0.64 -6.42 -2.19
CA MET A 19 0.76 -5.02 -2.58
C MET A 19 0.70 -4.15 -1.33
N TYR A 20 1.36 -2.99 -1.37
CA TYR A 20 1.40 -2.05 -0.26
C TYR A 20 0.96 -0.68 -0.74
N HIS A 21 0.18 0.02 0.07
CA HIS A 21 -0.26 1.37 -0.25
C HIS A 21 -0.43 2.22 1.00
N LYS A 22 -0.34 3.54 0.83
CA LYS A 22 -0.60 4.50 1.90
C LYS A 22 -1.23 5.78 1.35
N THR A 23 -2.25 6.27 2.04
CA THR A 23 -2.84 7.59 1.85
C THR A 23 -2.29 8.58 2.88
N GLY A 24 -2.19 9.85 2.49
CA GLY A 24 -1.92 10.97 3.38
C GLY A 24 -2.75 12.19 2.97
N SER A 25 -3.12 13.05 3.91
CA SER A 25 -3.86 14.27 3.62
C SER A 25 -3.57 15.35 4.65
N THR A 26 -3.51 16.60 4.19
CA THR A 26 -3.56 17.80 5.03
C THR A 26 -4.72 18.69 4.52
N ASN A 27 -4.87 19.90 5.05
CA ASN A 27 -5.97 20.81 4.63
C ASN A 27 -5.93 21.16 3.14
N GLY A 28 -4.75 21.23 2.53
CA GLY A 28 -4.58 21.58 1.11
C GLY A 28 -4.06 20.45 0.24
N PHE A 29 -3.48 19.39 0.81
CA PHE A 29 -2.76 18.38 0.03
C PHE A 29 -3.36 16.98 0.18
N GLY A 30 -3.29 16.22 -0.91
CA GLY A 30 -3.58 14.79 -0.94
C GLY A 30 -2.38 14.02 -1.44
N THR A 31 -2.09 12.89 -0.81
CA THR A 31 -1.06 11.96 -1.26
C THR A 31 -1.59 10.54 -1.33
N TYR A 32 -1.10 9.77 -2.30
CA TYR A 32 -1.29 8.33 -2.39
C TYR A 32 -0.03 7.69 -2.95
N VAL A 33 0.45 6.64 -2.30
CA VAL A 33 1.58 5.83 -2.76
C VAL A 33 1.15 4.37 -2.78
N VAL A 34 1.51 3.64 -3.84
CA VAL A 34 1.25 2.21 -3.98
C VAL A 34 2.41 1.53 -4.70
N PHE A 35 2.80 0.34 -4.28
CA PHE A 35 3.82 -0.45 -4.97
C PHE A 35 3.57 -1.95 -4.83
N ILE A 36 4.03 -2.70 -5.83
CA ILE A 36 3.86 -4.15 -5.94
C ILE A 36 5.26 -4.75 -6.16
N PRO A 37 5.90 -5.31 -5.12
CA PRO A 37 7.28 -5.82 -5.21
C PRO A 37 7.47 -6.88 -6.31
N LYS A 38 6.48 -7.76 -6.50
CA LYS A 38 6.53 -8.82 -7.52
C LYS A 38 6.66 -8.29 -8.95
N GLU A 39 6.08 -7.12 -9.21
CA GLU A 39 5.99 -6.53 -10.54
C GLU A 39 7.05 -5.44 -10.76
N ASN A 40 7.88 -5.18 -9.74
CA ASN A 40 8.84 -4.07 -9.70
C ASN A 40 8.23 -2.71 -10.14
N ILE A 41 6.99 -2.45 -9.73
CA ILE A 41 6.24 -1.24 -10.11
C ILE A 41 5.73 -0.49 -8.87
N GLY A 42 5.68 0.83 -8.97
CA GLY A 42 5.05 1.70 -7.99
C GLY A 42 4.49 2.98 -8.63
N LEU A 43 3.51 3.57 -7.96
CA LEU A 43 2.85 4.81 -8.36
C LEU A 43 2.80 5.76 -7.16
N VAL A 44 3.15 7.02 -7.43
CA VAL A 44 3.07 8.13 -6.47
C VAL A 44 2.14 9.19 -7.04
N MET A 45 1.13 9.59 -6.28
CA MET A 45 0.20 10.66 -6.62
C MET A 45 0.25 11.75 -5.55
N LEU A 46 0.54 12.98 -5.99
CA LEU A 46 0.61 14.17 -5.15
C LEU A 46 -0.35 15.21 -5.71
N THR A 47 -1.21 15.78 -4.86
CA THR A 47 -2.20 16.78 -5.26
C THR A 47 -2.17 17.97 -4.33
N ASN A 48 -2.28 19.18 -4.88
CA ASN A 48 -2.44 20.45 -4.15
C ASN A 48 -3.91 20.80 -3.85
N LYS A 49 -4.76 19.77 -3.88
CA LYS A 49 -6.16 19.80 -3.41
C LYS A 49 -6.45 18.48 -2.71
N ARG A 50 -7.23 18.52 -1.63
CA ARG A 50 -7.73 17.29 -0.99
C ARG A 50 -8.79 16.65 -1.88
N ILE A 51 -8.44 15.52 -2.49
CA ILE A 51 -9.33 14.67 -3.28
C ILE A 51 -9.83 13.52 -2.39
N PRO A 52 -11.08 13.02 -2.52
CA PRO A 52 -11.52 11.83 -1.81
C PRO A 52 -10.57 10.64 -1.99
N ASN A 53 -10.33 9.86 -0.92
CA ASN A 53 -9.37 8.75 -0.97
C ASN A 53 -9.75 7.68 -2.00
N GLU A 54 -11.05 7.42 -2.17
CA GLU A 54 -11.57 6.44 -3.12
C GLU A 54 -11.18 6.77 -4.56
N GLU A 55 -11.28 8.03 -4.96
CA GLU A 55 -10.89 8.49 -6.29
C GLU A 55 -9.39 8.30 -6.55
N ARG A 56 -8.56 8.49 -5.52
CA ARG A 56 -7.11 8.24 -5.61
C ARG A 56 -6.81 6.77 -5.90
N ILE A 57 -7.52 5.87 -5.21
CA ILE A 57 -7.33 4.43 -5.35
C ILE A 57 -7.83 3.96 -6.72
N LYS A 58 -9.02 4.42 -7.15
CA LYS A 58 -9.57 4.08 -8.48
C LYS A 58 -8.64 4.50 -9.60
N ALA A 59 -8.15 5.74 -9.57
CA ALA A 59 -7.25 6.27 -10.59
C ALA A 59 -5.93 5.49 -10.64
N ALA A 60 -5.30 5.27 -9.48
CA ALA A 60 -4.06 4.52 -9.40
C ALA A 60 -4.22 3.05 -9.83
N TYR A 61 -5.34 2.41 -9.49
CA TYR A 61 -5.64 1.05 -9.95
C TYR A 61 -5.77 0.98 -11.47
N ALA A 62 -6.49 1.91 -12.09
CA ALA A 62 -6.64 1.97 -13.54
C ALA A 62 -5.30 2.12 -14.26
N VAL A 63 -4.41 2.99 -13.74
CA VAL A 63 -3.06 3.17 -14.31
C VAL A 63 -2.21 1.92 -14.14
N LEU A 64 -2.21 1.30 -12.95
CA LEU A 64 -1.45 0.08 -12.70
C LEU A 64 -1.94 -1.10 -13.55
N ASP A 65 -3.24 -1.23 -13.76
CA ASP A 65 -3.82 -2.28 -14.61
C ASP A 65 -3.46 -2.08 -16.10
N ALA A 66 -3.48 -0.83 -16.56
CA ALA A 66 -3.11 -0.49 -17.94
C ALA A 66 -1.63 -0.75 -18.25
N ILE A 67 -0.73 -0.64 -17.27
CA ILE A 67 0.72 -0.88 -17.45
C ILE A 67 1.06 -2.38 -17.32
N LYS A 68 0.24 -3.16 -16.61
CA LYS A 68 0.44 -4.61 -16.45
C LYS A 68 0.00 -5.43 -17.67
N LYS A 69 -0.89 -4.89 -18.50
CA LYS A 69 -1.26 -5.49 -19.79
C LYS A 69 -0.12 -5.37 -20.79
#